data_AF-A0A0F5HYX4-F1
#
_entry.id   AF-A0A0F5HYX4-F1
#
_cell.length_a   1.000
_cell.length_b   1.000
_cell.length_c   1.000
_cell.angle_alpha   90.00
_cell.angle_beta   90.00
_cell.angle_gamma   90.00
#
_symmetry.space_group_name_H-M   'P 1'
#
loop_
_entity.id
_entity.type
_entity.pdbx_description
1 polymer ?
#
loop_
_entity_poly.entity_id
_entity_poly.type
_entity_poly.pdbx_seq_one_letter_code
_entity_poly.pdbx_strand_id
1 'polypeptide(L)'
;MILSWTPREFKNFIKGAQLKIVDEYEAMAKQAMFNRYAQNAKRAKEKKMFDAQVARRRIMNGLDNWKESRELKVNVNRYRAAQKAMKAYTMKGG
;
A
#
# COMPACT_ATOMS: atom_id res chain seq x y z
N MET A 1 30.11 1.13 -15.32
CA MET A 1 30.10 -0.20 -14.67
C MET A 1 29.51 -0.06 -13.29
N ILE A 2 28.65 -0.98 -12.86
CA ILE A 2 27.98 -0.98 -11.54
C ILE A 2 28.98 -0.95 -10.35
N LEU A 3 30.26 -1.27 -10.62
CA LEU A 3 31.39 -1.25 -9.68
C LEU A 3 31.92 0.15 -9.29
N SER A 4 31.49 1.23 -9.95
CA SER A 4 31.94 2.60 -9.62
C SER A 4 30.96 3.40 -8.77
N TRP A 5 29.87 2.78 -8.32
CA TRP A 5 28.83 3.45 -7.54
C TRP A 5 29.07 3.30 -6.05
N THR A 6 28.88 4.39 -5.31
CA THR A 6 28.79 4.34 -3.87
C THR A 6 27.59 3.47 -3.45
N PRO A 7 27.63 2.82 -2.27
CA PRO A 7 26.50 2.03 -1.78
C PRO A 7 25.18 2.82 -1.73
N ARG A 8 25.25 4.14 -1.57
CA ARG A 8 24.10 5.05 -1.59
C ARG A 8 23.51 5.20 -2.99
N GLU A 9 24.35 5.40 -4.00
CA GLU A 9 23.91 5.51 -5.40
C GLU A 9 23.28 4.20 -5.88
N PHE A 10 23.89 3.06 -5.54
CA PHE A 10 23.33 1.75 -5.86
C PHE A 10 21.95 1.52 -5.22
N LYS A 11 21.79 1.88 -3.93
CA LYS A 11 20.49 1.81 -3.25
C LYS A 11 19.46 2.72 -3.89
N ASN A 12 19.85 3.93 -4.29
CA ASN A 12 18.95 4.86 -4.97
C ASN A 12 18.56 4.37 -6.36
N PHE A 13 19.47 3.73 -7.09
CA PHE A 13 19.17 3.10 -8.37
C PHE A 13 18.13 1.99 -8.23
N ILE A 14 18.31 1.09 -7.24
CA ILE A 14 17.32 0.03 -6.96
C ILE A 14 15.96 0.63 -6.60
N LYS A 15 15.93 1.66 -5.73
CA LYS A 15 14.68 2.36 -5.38
C LYS A 15 14.02 2.97 -6.61
N GLY A 16 14.79 3.62 -7.49
CA GLY A 16 14.30 4.17 -8.75
C GLY A 16 13.69 3.10 -9.66
N ALA A 17 14.37 1.96 -9.80
CA ALA A 17 13.84 0.82 -10.55
C ALA A 17 12.53 0.28 -9.94
N GLN A 18 12.47 0.13 -8.61
CA GLN A 18 11.25 -0.30 -7.92
C GLN A 18 10.10 0.69 -8.14
N LEU A 19 10.35 2.00 -8.12
CA LEU A 19 9.34 3.03 -8.38
C LEU A 19 8.80 2.96 -9.80
N LYS A 20 9.64 2.70 -10.80
CA LYS A 20 9.20 2.48 -12.18
C LYS A 20 8.27 1.27 -12.28
N ILE A 21 8.60 0.18 -11.60
CA ILE A 21 7.73 -1.01 -11.55
C ILE A 21 6.38 -0.65 -10.89
N VAL A 22 6.36 0.17 -9.84
CA VAL A 22 5.10 0.65 -9.24
C VAL A 22 4.23 1.39 -10.26
N ASP A 23 4.82 2.24 -11.11
CA ASP A 23 4.10 2.96 -12.16
C ASP A 23 3.46 1.99 -13.18
N GLU A 24 4.19 0.94 -13.56
CA GLU A 24 3.68 -0.11 -14.47
C GLU A 24 2.49 -0.85 -13.85
N TYR A 25 2.57 -1.22 -12.57
CA TYR A 25 1.46 -1.88 -11.86
C TYR A 25 0.24 -0.97 -11.71
N GLU A 26 0.45 0.34 -11.49
CA GLU A 26 -0.60 1.34 -11.44
C GLU A 26 -1.36 1.42 -12.78
N ALA A 27 -0.63 1.45 -13.90
CA ALA A 27 -1.21 1.44 -15.24
C ALA A 27 -2.02 0.16 -15.52
N MET A 28 -1.48 -1.01 -15.16
CA MET A 28 -2.19 -2.28 -15.30
C MET A 28 -3.48 -2.33 -14.46
N ALA A 29 -3.44 -1.82 -13.22
CA ALA A 29 -4.61 -1.74 -12.36
C ALA A 29 -5.70 -0.84 -12.95
N LYS A 30 -5.32 0.30 -13.53
CA LYS A 30 -6.25 1.21 -14.25
C LYS A 30 -6.85 0.56 -15.47
N GLN A 31 -6.05 -0.16 -16.27
CA GLN A 31 -6.54 -0.88 -17.44
C GLN A 31 -7.54 -1.98 -17.06
N ALA A 32 -7.22 -2.77 -16.03
CA ALA A 32 -8.14 -3.80 -15.53
C ALA A 32 -9.43 -3.20 -14.95
N MET A 33 -9.35 -2.04 -14.30
CA MET A 33 -10.52 -1.29 -13.86
C MET A 33 -11.39 -0.82 -15.01
N PHE A 34 -10.80 -0.30 -16.08
CA PHE A 34 -11.52 0.16 -17.26
C PHE A 34 -12.32 -0.99 -17.88
N ASN A 35 -11.69 -2.16 -18.06
CA ASN A 35 -12.36 -3.37 -18.52
C ASN A 35 -13.52 -3.78 -17.61
N ARG A 36 -13.34 -3.66 -16.29
CA ARG A 36 -14.37 -3.99 -15.31
C ARG A 36 -15.54 -3.00 -15.30
N TYR A 37 -15.29 -1.72 -15.56
CA TYR A 37 -16.36 -0.74 -15.77
C TYR A 37 -17.15 -1.01 -17.05
N ALA A 38 -16.47 -1.39 -18.14
CA ALA A 38 -17.11 -1.82 -19.38
C ALA A 38 -18.04 -3.04 -19.16
N GLN A 39 -17.76 -3.87 -18.15
CA GLN A 39 -18.59 -5.02 -17.75
C GLN A 39 -19.65 -4.69 -16.68
N ASN A 40 -20.04 -3.43 -16.48
CA ASN A 40 -21.10 -2.99 -15.55
C ASN A 40 -20.90 -3.30 -14.05
N ALA A 41 -19.67 -3.57 -13.58
CA ALA A 41 -19.44 -3.81 -12.16
C ALA A 41 -19.46 -2.50 -11.34
N LYS A 42 -20.49 -2.33 -10.51
CA LYS A 42 -20.60 -1.19 -9.58
C LYS A 42 -19.56 -1.34 -8.46
N ARG A 43 -18.60 -0.39 -8.36
CA ARG A 43 -17.58 -0.21 -7.27
C ARG A 43 -16.17 -0.83 -7.49
N ALA A 44 -15.67 -0.83 -8.73
CA ALA A 44 -14.24 -1.01 -8.98
C ALA A 44 -13.46 0.21 -8.45
N LYS A 45 -12.38 -0.02 -7.69
CA LYS A 45 -11.47 1.03 -7.21
C LYS A 45 -10.04 0.54 -7.38
N GLU A 46 -9.16 1.43 -7.82
CA GLU A 46 -7.80 1.07 -8.23
C GLU A 46 -7.01 0.55 -7.05
N LYS A 47 -7.15 1.26 -5.92
CA LYS A 47 -6.57 0.93 -4.61
C LYS A 47 -6.98 -0.45 -4.07
N LYS A 48 -8.10 -1.02 -4.55
CA LYS A 48 -8.50 -2.40 -4.20
C LYS A 48 -7.75 -3.46 -5.01
N MET A 49 -7.10 -3.08 -6.12
CA MET A 49 -6.26 -3.97 -6.93
C MET A 49 -4.80 -3.72 -6.59
N PHE A 50 -4.37 -2.46 -6.55
CA PHE A 50 -3.02 -2.04 -6.17
C PHE A 50 -3.05 -0.59 -5.66
N ASP A 51 -2.47 -0.31 -4.49
CA ASP A 51 -2.34 1.07 -3.99
C ASP A 51 -0.91 1.58 -4.22
N ALA A 52 -0.73 2.30 -5.33
CA ALA A 52 0.57 2.85 -5.70
C ALA A 52 1.13 3.82 -4.64
N GLN A 53 0.28 4.57 -3.93
CA GLN A 53 0.75 5.50 -2.90
C GLN A 53 1.36 4.75 -1.71
N VAL A 54 0.72 3.65 -1.29
CA VAL A 54 1.25 2.78 -0.22
C VAL A 54 2.52 2.06 -0.70
N ALA A 55 2.56 1.60 -1.95
CA ALA A 55 3.75 0.96 -2.53
C ALA A 55 4.97 1.91 -2.55
N ARG A 56 4.80 3.14 -3.06
CA ARG A 56 5.86 4.17 -3.07
C ARG A 56 6.36 4.44 -1.65
N ARG A 57 5.45 4.59 -0.68
CA ARG A 57 5.82 4.82 0.73
C ARG A 57 6.63 3.65 1.31
N ARG A 58 6.24 2.40 1.03
CA ARG A 58 6.95 1.20 1.47
C ARG A 58 8.37 1.12 0.88
N ILE A 59 8.53 1.42 -0.41
CA ILE A 59 9.86 1.50 -1.07
C ILE A 59 10.74 2.56 -0.41
N MET A 60 10.19 3.75 -0.14
CA MET A 60 10.95 4.82 0.51
C MET A 60 11.42 4.42 1.92
N ASN A 61 10.57 3.70 2.65
CA ASN A 61 10.85 3.16 3.98
C ASN A 61 11.71 1.88 3.96
N GLY A 62 12.07 1.34 2.79
CA GLY A 62 12.88 0.12 2.68
C GLY A 62 12.13 -1.17 3.04
N LEU A 63 10.81 -1.19 2.88
CA LEU A 63 9.97 -2.36 3.13
C LEU A 63 9.81 -3.19 1.85
N ASP A 64 10.18 -4.47 1.90
CA ASP A 64 10.15 -5.37 0.74
C ASP A 64 8.73 -5.81 0.33
N ASN A 65 7.75 -5.67 1.22
CA ASN A 65 6.36 -6.03 0.97
C ASN A 65 5.57 -4.96 0.18
N TRP A 66 6.24 -4.11 -0.59
CA TRP A 66 5.59 -3.04 -1.36
C TRP A 66 4.65 -3.58 -2.46
N LYS A 67 4.87 -4.81 -2.94
CA LYS A 67 3.97 -5.50 -3.89
C LYS A 67 2.60 -5.85 -3.29
N GLU A 68 2.53 -6.00 -1.97
CA GLU A 68 1.30 -6.28 -1.21
C GLU A 68 0.61 -4.97 -0.76
N SER A 69 0.70 -3.90 -1.56
CA SER A 69 0.23 -2.57 -1.18
C SER A 69 -1.28 -2.41 -1.16
N ARG A 70 -2.01 -3.40 -1.65
CA ARG A 70 -3.48 -3.39 -1.74
C ARG A 70 -4.11 -2.95 -0.42
N GLU A 71 -5.16 -2.14 -0.51
CA GLU A 71 -5.93 -1.70 0.66
C GLU A 71 -6.47 -2.91 1.44
N LEU A 72 -5.79 -3.29 2.52
CA LEU A 72 -6.30 -4.21 3.52
C LEU A 72 -7.35 -3.45 4.34
N LYS A 73 -8.63 -3.72 4.07
CA LYS A 73 -9.72 -3.25 4.93
C LYS A 73 -9.73 -4.05 6.23
N VAL A 74 -8.75 -3.82 7.10
CA VAL A 74 -8.82 -4.28 8.49
C VAL A 74 -9.90 -3.43 9.16
N ASN A 75 -11.01 -4.05 9.55
CA ASN A 75 -12.10 -3.37 10.23
C ASN A 75 -11.68 -3.01 11.67
N VAL A 76 -11.13 -1.82 11.84
CA VAL A 76 -10.65 -1.30 13.14
C VAL A 76 -11.77 -0.85 14.08
N ASN A 77 -13.04 -0.86 13.64
CA ASN A 77 -14.14 -0.37 14.49
C ASN A 77 -14.32 -1.25 15.73
N ARG A 78 -14.17 -2.57 15.59
CA ARG A 78 -14.20 -3.52 16.72
C ARG A 78 -13.05 -3.26 17.70
N TYR A 79 -11.85 -3.02 17.17
CA TYR A 79 -10.68 -2.69 17.97
C TYR A 79 -10.87 -1.38 18.77
N ARG A 80 -11.35 -0.32 18.11
CA ARG A 80 -11.63 0.98 18.76
C ARG A 80 -12.75 0.89 19.80
N ALA A 81 -13.80 0.11 19.53
CA ALA A 81 -14.88 -0.13 20.48
C ALA A 81 -14.36 -0.87 21.73
N ALA A 82 -13.53 -1.89 21.55
CA ALA A 82 -12.89 -2.61 22.65
C ALA A 82 -11.97 -1.71 23.49
N GLN A 83 -11.14 -0.87 22.86
CA GLN A 83 -10.31 0.11 23.57
C GLN A 83 -11.16 1.10 24.39
N LYS A 84 -12.27 1.59 23.82
CA LYS A 84 -13.18 2.51 24.53
C LYS A 84 -13.84 1.83 25.74
N ALA A 85 -14.25 0.57 25.61
CA ALA A 85 -14.81 -0.22 26.71
C ALA A 85 -13.78 -0.46 27.83
N MET A 86 -12.55 -0.85 27.47
CA MET A 86 -11.46 -1.04 28.43
C MET A 86 -11.12 0.25 29.19
N LYS A 87 -11.08 1.39 28.49
CA LYS A 87 -10.85 2.71 29.09
C LYS A 87 -11.98 3.13 30.03
N ALA A 88 -13.23 2.80 29.69
CA ALA A 88 -14.38 3.06 30.55
C ALA A 88 -14.38 2.17 31.81
N TYR A 89 -13.96 0.91 31.69
CA TYR A 89 -13.80 -0.01 32.81
C TYR A 89 -12.72 0.48 33.80
N THR A 90 -11.55 0.86 33.30
CA THR A 90 -10.46 1.41 34.12
C THR A 90 -10.83 2.72 34.82
N MET A 91 -11.73 3.53 34.25
CA MET A 91 -12.22 4.76 34.91
C MET A 91 -13.37 4.54 35.91
N LYS A 92 -14.07 3.41 35.85
CA LYS A 92 -15.22 3.10 36.74
C LYS A 92 -14.88 2.17 37.90
N GLY A 93 -13.70 1.58 37.95
CA GLY A 93 -13.36 0.56 38.95
C GLY A 93 -11.87 0.27 39.05
N GLY A 94 -11.09 1.30 39.39
CA GLY A 94 -9.81 1.17 40.08
C GLY A 94 -9.94 1.81 41.44
#